data_AF-A0A1Q5CLP9-F1
#
_entry.id   AF-A0A1Q5CLP9-F1
#
_cell.length_a   1.000
_cell.length_b   1.000
_cell.length_c   1.000
_cell.angle_alpha   90.00
_cell.angle_beta   90.00
_cell.angle_gamma   90.00
#
_symmetry.space_group_name_H-M   'P 1'
#
loop_
_entity.id
_entity.type
_entity.pdbx_description
1 polymer ?
#
loop_
_entity_poly.entity_id
_entity_poly.type
_entity_poly.pdbx_seq_one_letter_code
_entity_poly.pdbx_strand_id
1 'polypeptide(L)'
;MVRLLMCTGARRRARVPWVSASVAAGVLLVTGAACEGPPPSPRPEVLPQVEAPYDRAVREALDEVSGSQLLSVALRGATEPEPVWYTRVAGRDGTVHVVRVGAVHGRLLGAAVPGGQTAADKERVAALADSAEVLPEEAVEQVKSPDFGKVSGVRLEQDRQARTVWSVEVTTVRRDHTQTYLVDAVTKKVLDRRTAPPGA
;
A
#
# COMPACT_ATOMS: atom_id res chain seq x y z
N MET A 1 3.98 17.89 41.78
CA MET A 1 3.92 19.33 42.09
C MET A 1 3.28 20.02 40.90
N VAL A 2 2.00 20.37 41.03
CA VAL A 2 1.14 20.91 39.97
C VAL A 2 1.28 22.44 39.96
N ARG A 3 1.43 23.05 38.79
CA ARG A 3 1.26 24.51 38.63
C ARG A 3 0.36 24.78 37.42
N LEU A 4 -0.93 24.91 37.71
CA LEU A 4 -1.91 25.55 36.84
C LEU A 4 -1.59 27.05 36.79
N LEU A 5 -1.49 27.62 35.59
CA LEU A 5 -1.52 29.07 35.39
C LEU A 5 -2.78 29.42 34.59
N MET A 6 -3.71 30.08 35.30
CA MET A 6 -4.89 30.72 34.76
C MET A 6 -4.49 31.92 33.89
N CYS A 7 -5.12 32.08 32.73
CA CYS A 7 -5.11 33.34 31.98
C CYS A 7 -6.49 34.02 32.12
N THR A 8 -6.51 35.08 32.91
CA THR A 8 -7.64 36.00 33.12
C THR A 8 -7.75 36.95 31.93
N GLY A 9 -8.92 37.01 31.30
CA GLY A 9 -9.20 37.92 30.18
C GLY A 9 -9.66 39.30 30.64
N ALA A 10 -9.25 40.34 29.91
CA ALA A 10 -9.90 41.65 29.93
C ALA A 10 -9.77 42.33 28.55
N ARG A 11 -10.89 42.48 27.84
CA ARG A 11 -11.03 43.38 26.68
C ARG A 11 -11.46 44.76 27.19
N ARG A 12 -10.80 45.83 26.77
CA ARG A 12 -11.44 47.15 26.61
C ARG A 12 -10.88 47.89 25.39
N ARG A 13 -11.80 48.43 24.60
CA ARG A 13 -11.62 49.34 23.46
C ARG A 13 -11.47 50.78 23.96
N ALA A 14 -10.65 51.60 23.30
CA ALA A 14 -10.92 53.03 22.96
C ALA A 14 -9.67 53.64 22.27
N ARG A 15 -9.77 54.05 21.00
CA ARG A 15 -9.90 55.44 20.48
C ARG A 15 -8.58 56.24 20.41
N VAL A 16 -8.14 56.42 19.16
CA VAL A 16 -7.14 57.37 18.59
C VAL A 16 -7.87 58.75 18.46
N PRO A 17 -7.24 59.97 18.49
CA PRO A 17 -6.08 60.32 17.65
C PRO A 17 -5.08 61.41 18.10
N TRP A 18 -4.01 61.48 17.28
CA TRP A 18 -3.28 62.66 16.78
C TRP A 18 -1.96 63.10 17.47
N VAL A 19 -0.88 63.03 16.68
CA VAL A 19 0.12 64.08 16.33
C VAL A 19 1.56 63.50 16.24
N SER A 20 2.23 63.92 15.18
CA SER A 20 3.49 63.54 14.55
C SER A 20 4.76 63.59 15.42
N ALA A 21 5.72 62.69 15.14
CA ALA A 21 7.15 62.98 14.94
C ALA A 21 7.94 61.71 14.60
N SER A 22 8.84 61.83 13.63
CA SER A 22 9.67 60.77 13.03
C SER A 22 10.82 60.33 13.94
N VAL A 23 11.07 59.01 14.10
CA VAL A 23 12.40 58.41 14.34
C VAL A 23 12.43 56.96 13.80
N ALA A 24 13.61 56.59 13.31
CA ALA A 24 14.10 55.39 12.65
C ALA A 24 13.77 53.99 13.22
N ALA A 25 13.94 53.02 12.33
CA ALA A 25 14.40 51.64 12.53
C ALA A 25 13.41 50.61 13.12
N GLY A 26 13.31 49.48 12.40
CA GLY A 26 12.89 48.19 12.98
C GLY A 26 11.82 47.46 12.20
N VAL A 27 12.25 46.64 11.23
CA VAL A 27 11.44 45.52 10.71
C VAL A 27 11.21 44.54 11.86
N LEU A 28 9.96 44.25 12.21
CA LEU A 28 9.60 43.03 12.94
C LEU A 28 8.30 42.46 12.38
N LEU A 29 8.45 41.46 11.53
CA LEU A 29 7.41 40.48 11.23
C LEU A 29 7.08 39.75 12.54
N VAL A 30 5.89 39.94 13.08
CA VAL A 30 5.35 39.09 14.14
C VAL A 30 4.91 37.79 13.48
N THR A 31 5.83 36.85 13.36
CA THR A 31 5.48 35.44 13.13
C THR A 31 4.85 34.94 14.42
N GLY A 32 3.53 34.77 14.41
CA GLY A 32 2.85 34.00 15.45
C GLY A 32 3.41 32.58 15.42
N ALA A 33 4.18 32.21 16.45
CA ALA A 33 4.56 30.84 16.69
C ALA A 33 3.29 30.06 17.00
N ALA A 34 2.73 29.42 15.98
CA ALA A 34 1.82 28.31 16.17
C ALA A 34 2.55 27.29 17.04
N CYS A 35 1.92 26.85 18.12
CA CYS A 35 2.38 25.71 18.90
C CYS A 35 2.25 24.44 18.05
N GLU A 36 3.15 24.24 17.10
CA GLU A 36 3.41 22.93 16.53
C GLU A 36 4.10 22.12 17.63
N GLY A 37 3.39 21.11 18.15
CA GLY A 37 4.02 20.08 18.97
C GLY A 37 5.22 19.48 18.24
N PRO A 38 6.10 18.75 18.94
CA PRO A 38 7.25 18.11 18.31
C PRO A 38 6.76 17.32 17.08
N PRO A 39 7.46 17.43 15.93
CA PRO A 39 7.05 16.71 14.73
C PRO A 39 6.91 15.22 15.05
N PRO A 40 5.90 14.54 14.48
CA PRO A 40 5.73 13.12 14.72
C PRO A 40 7.04 12.40 14.41
N SER A 41 7.48 11.52 15.31
CA SER A 41 8.70 10.74 15.10
C SER A 41 8.59 10.00 13.76
N PRO A 42 9.67 9.94 12.96
CA PRO A 42 9.68 9.16 11.72
C PRO A 42 9.21 7.74 12.02
N ARG A 43 8.15 7.30 11.35
CA ARG A 43 7.69 5.92 11.46
C ARG A 43 8.77 5.04 10.82
N PRO A 44 9.25 3.97 11.48
CA PRO A 44 10.23 3.08 10.87
C PRO A 44 9.66 2.50 9.56
N GLU A 45 10.45 2.56 8.50
CA GLU A 45 10.06 2.01 7.21
C GLU A 45 9.96 0.50 7.27
N VAL A 46 8.86 -0.02 6.73
CA VAL A 46 8.60 -1.46 6.65
C VAL A 46 9.19 -1.99 5.35
N LEU A 47 9.89 -3.13 5.42
CA LEU A 47 10.56 -3.75 4.28
C LEU A 47 11.50 -2.76 3.55
N PRO A 48 12.55 -2.27 4.22
CA PRO A 48 13.43 -1.24 3.65
C PRO A 48 14.17 -1.70 2.39
N GLN A 49 14.39 -3.01 2.22
CA GLN A 49 15.02 -3.59 1.03
C GLN A 49 14.11 -3.59 -0.21
N VAL A 50 12.81 -3.35 -0.03
CA VAL A 50 11.82 -3.36 -1.12
C VAL A 50 11.65 -1.94 -1.65
N GLU A 51 12.50 -1.57 -2.62
CA GLU A 51 12.40 -0.28 -3.30
C GLU A 51 11.47 -0.35 -4.51
N ALA A 52 11.39 -1.51 -5.18
CA ALA A 52 10.46 -1.75 -6.28
C ALA A 52 9.11 -2.27 -5.75
N PRO A 53 8.04 -1.46 -5.83
CA PRO A 53 6.72 -1.85 -5.33
C PRO A 53 6.08 -2.95 -6.18
N TYR A 54 5.04 -3.59 -5.64
CA TYR A 54 4.36 -4.72 -6.29
C TYR A 54 3.83 -4.37 -7.69
N ASP A 55 3.33 -3.15 -7.91
CA ASP A 55 2.78 -2.71 -9.20
C ASP A 55 3.86 -2.65 -10.29
N ARG A 56 5.11 -2.36 -9.92
CA ARG A 56 6.24 -2.47 -10.85
C ARG A 56 6.46 -3.93 -11.28
N ALA A 57 6.39 -4.87 -10.35
CA ALA A 57 6.56 -6.29 -10.65
C ALA A 57 5.37 -6.88 -11.44
N VAL A 58 4.15 -6.38 -11.20
CA VAL A 58 2.96 -6.74 -11.99
C VAL A 58 3.12 -6.28 -13.42
N ARG A 59 3.47 -5.00 -13.65
CA ARG A 59 3.71 -4.48 -15.01
C ARG A 59 4.75 -5.29 -15.77
N GLU A 60 5.90 -5.53 -15.15
CA GLU A 60 6.98 -6.32 -15.76
C GLU A 60 6.51 -7.74 -16.16
N ALA A 61 5.68 -8.38 -15.33
CA ALA A 61 5.15 -9.70 -15.62
C ALA A 61 4.12 -9.72 -16.76
N LEU A 62 3.26 -8.71 -16.83
CA LEU A 62 2.27 -8.57 -17.90
C LEU A 62 2.92 -8.20 -19.24
N ASP A 63 4.03 -7.47 -19.21
CA ASP A 63 4.84 -7.16 -20.40
C ASP A 63 5.55 -8.42 -20.92
N GLU A 64 6.21 -9.17 -20.01
CA GLU A 64 6.90 -10.42 -20.32
C GLU A 64 5.96 -11.51 -20.87
N VAL A 65 4.73 -11.59 -20.35
CA VAL A 65 3.70 -12.52 -20.84
C VAL A 65 2.56 -11.72 -21.45
N SER A 66 2.76 -11.27 -22.68
CA SER A 66 1.83 -10.36 -23.36
C SER A 66 0.41 -10.91 -23.46
N GLY A 67 -0.58 -10.06 -23.12
CA GLY A 67 -2.00 -10.42 -23.15
C GLY A 67 -2.44 -11.35 -22.02
N SER A 68 -1.61 -11.49 -20.98
CA SER A 68 -1.97 -12.21 -19.76
C SER A 68 -2.77 -11.34 -18.78
N GLN A 69 -3.37 -11.99 -17.78
CA GLN A 69 -4.03 -11.35 -16.65
C GLN A 69 -3.32 -11.70 -15.34
N LEU A 70 -3.29 -10.78 -14.38
CA LEU A 70 -2.70 -11.04 -13.08
C LEU A 70 -3.54 -12.06 -12.30
N LEU A 71 -2.91 -13.12 -11.79
CA LEU A 71 -3.50 -14.00 -10.79
C LEU A 71 -2.98 -13.69 -9.40
N SER A 72 -1.67 -13.45 -9.27
CA SER A 72 -1.11 -13.09 -7.97
C SER A 72 0.26 -12.45 -8.10
N VAL A 73 0.64 -11.63 -7.14
CA VAL A 73 2.01 -11.22 -6.87
C VAL A 73 2.28 -11.39 -5.39
N ALA A 74 3.42 -11.95 -5.02
CA ALA A 74 3.78 -12.16 -3.61
C ALA A 74 5.28 -11.94 -3.39
N LEU A 75 5.61 -11.22 -2.33
CA LEU A 75 6.98 -11.00 -1.90
C LEU A 75 7.51 -12.26 -1.21
N ARG A 76 8.71 -12.69 -1.58
CA ARG A 76 9.44 -13.79 -0.93
C ARG A 76 10.81 -13.29 -0.48
N GLY A 77 11.31 -13.86 0.61
CA GLY A 77 12.60 -13.46 1.18
C GLY A 77 12.58 -12.00 1.67
N ALA A 78 11.48 -11.55 2.27
CA ALA A 78 11.30 -10.17 2.74
C ALA A 78 12.37 -9.70 3.75
N THR A 79 12.98 -10.65 4.46
CA THR A 79 14.09 -10.44 5.41
C THR A 79 15.47 -10.70 4.81
N GLU A 80 15.52 -11.18 3.56
CA GLU A 80 16.76 -11.47 2.85
C GLU A 80 17.31 -10.18 2.21
N PRO A 81 18.61 -10.15 1.85
CA PRO A 81 19.20 -9.00 1.15
C PRO A 81 18.58 -8.74 -0.22
N GLU A 82 18.12 -9.79 -0.90
CA GLU A 82 17.56 -9.74 -2.25
C GLU A 82 16.15 -10.35 -2.27
N PRO A 83 15.14 -9.62 -1.78
CA PRO A 83 13.75 -10.08 -1.86
C PRO A 83 13.29 -10.18 -3.33
N VAL A 84 12.36 -11.08 -3.59
CA VAL A 84 11.86 -11.37 -4.94
C VAL A 84 10.34 -11.36 -4.97
N TRP A 85 9.78 -10.67 -5.95
CA TRP A 85 8.39 -10.77 -6.34
C TRP A 85 8.16 -12.01 -7.19
N TYR A 86 7.27 -12.89 -6.74
CA TYR A 86 6.77 -14.02 -7.52
C TYR A 86 5.39 -13.64 -8.05
N THR A 87 5.34 -13.35 -9.35
CA THR A 87 4.11 -12.97 -10.04
C THR A 87 3.60 -14.14 -10.84
N ARG A 88 2.34 -14.54 -10.61
CA ARG A 88 1.61 -15.51 -11.41
C ARG A 88 0.67 -14.73 -12.33
N VAL A 89 0.79 -14.99 -13.62
CA VAL A 89 -0.11 -14.44 -14.64
C VAL A 89 -0.73 -15.58 -15.44
N ALA A 90 -1.97 -15.42 -15.87
CA ALA A 90 -2.68 -16.37 -16.73
C ALA A 90 -2.62 -15.88 -18.17
N GLY A 91 -2.11 -16.71 -19.09
CA GLY A 91 -2.36 -16.52 -20.51
C GLY A 91 -3.85 -16.71 -20.84
N ARG A 92 -4.26 -16.34 -22.05
CA ARG A 92 -5.67 -16.42 -22.50
C ARG A 92 -6.28 -17.83 -22.41
N ASP A 93 -5.46 -18.87 -22.58
CA ASP A 93 -5.91 -20.26 -22.45
C ASP A 93 -5.96 -20.73 -20.99
N GLY A 94 -5.59 -19.87 -20.04
CA GLY A 94 -5.46 -20.19 -18.62
C GLY A 94 -4.12 -20.82 -18.24
N THR A 95 -3.15 -20.91 -19.15
CA THR A 95 -1.79 -21.32 -18.79
C THR A 95 -1.21 -20.32 -17.80
N VAL A 96 -0.80 -20.82 -16.64
CA VAL A 96 -0.10 -20.02 -15.64
C VAL A 96 1.36 -19.90 -16.01
N HIS A 97 1.85 -18.66 -15.99
CA HIS A 97 3.26 -18.32 -16.02
C HIS A 97 3.67 -17.79 -14.65
N VAL A 98 4.88 -18.12 -14.20
CA VAL A 98 5.51 -17.55 -13.01
C VAL A 98 6.64 -16.66 -13.48
N VAL A 99 6.51 -15.36 -13.24
CA VAL A 99 7.52 -14.35 -13.51
C VAL A 99 8.15 -13.93 -12.18
N ARG A 100 9.48 -13.89 -12.15
CA ARG A 100 10.26 -13.46 -10.98
C ARG A 100 10.86 -12.09 -11.24
N VAL A 101 10.64 -11.16 -10.33
CA VAL A 101 11.17 -9.79 -10.42
C VAL A 101 11.87 -9.45 -9.11
N GLY A 102 13.10 -8.94 -9.17
CA GLY A 102 13.83 -8.52 -7.97
C GLY A 102 13.13 -7.35 -7.30
N ALA A 103 12.89 -7.42 -5.99
CA ALA A 103 12.13 -6.41 -5.26
C ALA A 103 12.97 -5.20 -4.83
N VAL A 104 14.30 -5.26 -4.98
CA VAL A 104 15.19 -4.11 -4.76
C VAL A 104 15.01 -3.12 -5.91
N HIS A 105 15.39 -3.47 -7.14
CA HIS A 105 15.37 -2.53 -8.27
C HIS A 105 14.33 -2.86 -9.36
N GLY A 106 13.47 -3.85 -9.15
CA GLY A 106 12.41 -4.20 -10.10
C GLY A 106 12.91 -4.90 -11.36
N ARG A 107 14.10 -5.52 -11.32
CA ARG A 107 14.69 -6.21 -12.48
C ARG A 107 14.02 -7.56 -12.72
N LEU A 108 13.65 -7.86 -13.96
CA LEU A 108 13.22 -9.19 -14.36
C LEU A 108 14.35 -10.21 -14.10
N LEU A 109 14.03 -11.26 -13.34
CA LEU A 109 14.94 -12.37 -13.03
C LEU A 109 14.65 -13.60 -13.88
N GLY A 110 13.48 -13.64 -14.53
CA GLY A 110 13.09 -14.67 -15.49
C GLY A 110 11.62 -15.07 -15.38
N ALA A 111 11.15 -15.80 -16.39
CA ALA A 111 9.81 -16.36 -16.46
C ALA A 111 9.86 -17.87 -16.73
N ALA A 112 8.87 -18.60 -16.20
CA ALA A 112 8.72 -20.02 -16.42
C ALA A 112 7.24 -20.42 -16.46
N VAL A 113 6.93 -21.45 -17.24
CA VAL A 113 5.63 -22.13 -17.18
C VAL A 113 5.79 -23.33 -16.24
N PRO A 114 5.12 -23.38 -15.08
CA PRO A 114 5.13 -24.56 -14.23
C PRO A 114 4.60 -25.78 -14.99
N GLY A 115 5.30 -26.91 -14.88
CA GLY A 115 4.84 -28.17 -15.46
C GLY A 115 3.58 -28.72 -14.78
N GLY A 116 2.89 -29.65 -15.45
CA GLY A 116 1.77 -30.40 -14.87
C GLY A 116 0.40 -29.69 -14.90
N GLN A 117 0.27 -28.58 -15.62
CA GLN A 117 -1.01 -27.89 -15.79
C GLN A 117 -1.92 -28.66 -16.74
N THR A 118 -2.97 -29.29 -16.21
CA THR A 118 -3.94 -30.02 -17.02
C THR A 118 -4.87 -29.06 -17.77
N ALA A 119 -5.57 -29.54 -18.80
CA ALA A 119 -6.57 -28.73 -19.50
C ALA A 119 -7.66 -28.18 -18.55
N ALA A 120 -8.11 -29.01 -17.61
CA ALA A 120 -9.10 -28.60 -16.60
C ALA A 120 -8.55 -27.55 -15.63
N ASP A 121 -7.26 -27.59 -15.28
CA ASP A 121 -6.65 -26.54 -14.45
C ASP A 121 -6.62 -25.20 -15.17
N LYS A 122 -6.21 -25.22 -16.44
CA LYS A 122 -6.16 -24.04 -17.29
C LYS A 122 -7.55 -23.43 -17.48
N GLU A 123 -8.56 -24.24 -17.78
CA GLU A 123 -9.94 -23.77 -17.90
C GLU A 123 -10.43 -23.07 -16.62
N ARG A 124 -10.16 -23.65 -15.45
CA ARG A 124 -10.50 -23.02 -14.15
C ARG A 124 -9.77 -21.70 -13.92
N VAL A 125 -8.49 -21.63 -14.31
CA VAL A 125 -7.69 -20.41 -14.19
C VAL A 125 -8.20 -19.32 -15.12
N ALA A 126 -8.51 -19.65 -16.38
CA ALA A 126 -9.08 -18.71 -17.33
C ALA A 126 -10.42 -18.17 -16.82
N ALA A 127 -11.32 -19.05 -16.39
CA ALA A 127 -12.62 -18.65 -15.84
C ALA A 127 -12.49 -17.76 -14.59
N LEU A 128 -11.52 -18.04 -13.70
CA LEU A 128 -11.25 -17.18 -12.56
C LEU A 128 -10.77 -15.79 -13.00
N ALA A 129 -9.80 -15.72 -13.91
CA ALA A 129 -9.24 -14.47 -14.39
C ALA A 129 -10.31 -13.61 -15.11
N ASP A 130 -11.17 -14.24 -15.91
CA ASP A 130 -12.26 -13.58 -16.64
C ASP A 130 -13.39 -13.08 -15.71
N SER A 131 -13.51 -13.63 -14.51
CA SER A 131 -14.54 -13.22 -13.55
C SER A 131 -14.20 -11.92 -12.78
N ALA A 132 -12.97 -11.41 -12.91
CA ALA A 132 -12.53 -10.19 -12.24
C ALA A 132 -12.80 -8.96 -13.11
N GLU A 133 -13.68 -8.07 -12.66
CA GLU A 133 -13.95 -6.77 -13.32
C GLU A 133 -13.11 -5.63 -12.73
N VAL A 134 -12.63 -5.82 -11.51
CA VAL A 134 -11.83 -4.86 -10.74
C VAL A 134 -10.36 -5.15 -10.93
N LEU A 135 -9.58 -4.10 -11.17
CA LEU A 135 -8.14 -4.23 -11.28
C LEU A 135 -7.49 -4.37 -9.88
N PRO A 136 -6.36 -5.09 -9.77
CA PRO A 136 -5.67 -5.29 -8.49
C PRO A 136 -5.26 -3.96 -7.84
N GLU A 137 -4.87 -2.95 -8.62
CA GLU A 137 -4.52 -1.62 -8.12
C GLU A 137 -5.74 -0.93 -7.48
N GLU A 138 -6.90 -1.03 -8.12
CA GLU A 138 -8.14 -0.46 -7.59
C GLU A 138 -8.54 -1.13 -6.27
N ALA A 139 -8.35 -2.45 -6.17
CA ALA A 139 -8.57 -3.17 -4.92
C ALA A 139 -7.61 -2.72 -3.80
N VAL A 140 -6.33 -2.50 -4.12
CA VAL A 140 -5.34 -1.98 -3.18
C VAL A 140 -5.70 -0.56 -2.71
N GLU A 141 -6.21 0.30 -3.58
CA GLU A 141 -6.67 1.64 -3.18
C GLU A 141 -7.78 1.60 -2.13
N GLN A 142 -8.69 0.61 -2.18
CA GLN A 142 -9.80 0.48 -1.22
C GLN A 142 -9.35 0.20 0.21
N VAL A 143 -8.15 -0.34 0.38
CA VAL A 143 -7.65 -0.80 1.69
C VAL A 143 -6.59 0.14 2.28
N LYS A 144 -6.25 1.22 1.58
CA LYS A 144 -5.34 2.25 2.10
C LYS A 144 -5.91 2.89 3.36
N SER A 145 -5.03 3.07 4.35
CA SER A 145 -5.35 3.69 5.64
C SER A 145 -4.13 4.45 6.20
N PRO A 146 -4.27 5.26 7.26
CA PRO A 146 -3.13 6.00 7.82
C PRO A 146 -1.99 5.12 8.36
N ASP A 147 -2.29 3.88 8.75
CA ASP A 147 -1.31 2.89 9.24
C ASP A 147 -0.95 1.87 8.13
N PHE A 148 -1.24 2.19 6.88
CA PHE A 148 -0.88 1.36 5.73
C PHE A 148 0.64 1.26 5.60
N GLY A 149 1.14 0.03 5.58
CA GLY A 149 2.56 -0.23 5.32
C GLY A 149 2.80 -0.53 3.85
N LYS A 150 3.66 -1.51 3.55
CA LYS A 150 3.92 -1.94 2.17
C LYS A 150 3.05 -3.14 1.82
N VAL A 151 2.47 -3.11 0.62
CA VAL A 151 1.82 -4.30 0.04
C VAL A 151 2.89 -5.38 -0.10
N SER A 152 2.63 -6.56 0.46
CA SER A 152 3.50 -7.74 0.37
C SER A 152 2.92 -8.80 -0.55
N GLY A 153 1.64 -8.69 -0.91
CA GLY A 153 1.03 -9.56 -1.91
C GLY A 153 -0.36 -9.11 -2.34
N VAL A 154 -0.75 -9.53 -3.53
CA VAL A 154 -2.10 -9.39 -4.07
C VAL A 154 -2.43 -10.70 -4.78
N ARG A 155 -3.60 -11.29 -4.54
CA ARG A 155 -3.99 -12.57 -5.14
C ARG A 155 -5.47 -12.57 -5.52
N LEU A 156 -5.77 -12.97 -6.75
CA LEU A 156 -7.10 -13.30 -7.21
C LEU A 156 -7.43 -14.72 -6.76
N GLU A 157 -8.50 -14.88 -6.02
CA GLU A 157 -8.96 -16.18 -5.52
C GLU A 157 -10.48 -16.20 -5.36
N GLN A 158 -11.03 -17.39 -5.13
CA GLN A 158 -12.40 -17.53 -4.66
C GLN A 158 -12.40 -17.61 -3.14
N ASP A 159 -13.26 -16.84 -2.48
CA ASP A 159 -13.44 -16.95 -1.04
C ASP A 159 -14.26 -18.19 -0.65
N ARG A 160 -14.56 -18.34 0.64
CA ARG A 160 -15.32 -19.50 1.16
C ARG A 160 -16.77 -19.56 0.64
N GLN A 161 -17.27 -18.49 0.06
CA GLN A 161 -18.59 -18.35 -0.53
C GLN A 161 -18.53 -18.41 -2.07
N ALA A 162 -17.40 -18.84 -2.64
CA ALA A 162 -17.13 -18.91 -4.07
C ALA A 162 -17.24 -17.55 -4.80
N ARG A 163 -17.06 -16.43 -4.08
CA ARG A 163 -16.97 -15.10 -4.69
C ARG A 163 -15.55 -14.84 -5.15
N THR A 164 -15.39 -14.27 -6.33
CA THR A 164 -14.08 -13.81 -6.82
C THR A 164 -13.65 -12.58 -6.04
N VAL A 165 -12.49 -12.66 -5.39
CA VAL A 165 -11.93 -11.61 -4.54
C VAL A 165 -10.45 -11.37 -4.81
N TRP A 166 -10.03 -10.13 -4.62
CA TRP A 166 -8.65 -9.76 -4.43
C TRP A 166 -8.30 -9.87 -2.95
N SER A 167 -7.40 -10.80 -2.63
CA SER A 167 -6.74 -10.93 -1.33
C SER A 167 -5.49 -10.05 -1.31
N VAL A 168 -5.55 -8.95 -0.58
CA VAL A 168 -4.47 -7.94 -0.48
C VAL A 168 -3.75 -8.09 0.85
N GLU A 169 -2.48 -8.47 0.80
CA GLU A 169 -1.61 -8.60 1.96
C GLU A 169 -0.75 -7.34 2.12
N VAL A 170 -0.74 -6.77 3.33
CA VAL A 170 0.00 -5.55 3.68
C VAL A 170 0.81 -5.81 4.94
N THR A 171 2.14 -5.70 4.86
CA THR A 171 3.01 -5.67 6.03
C THR A 171 2.93 -4.28 6.64
N THR A 172 2.41 -4.17 7.85
CA THR A 172 2.11 -2.87 8.49
C THR A 172 3.31 -2.27 9.23
N VAL A 173 3.25 -0.97 9.52
CA VAL A 173 4.27 -0.21 10.30
C VAL A 173 4.35 -0.62 11.77
N ARG A 174 3.34 -1.35 12.27
CA ARG A 174 3.40 -1.98 13.59
C ARG A 174 4.13 -3.30 13.39
N ARG A 175 5.26 -3.47 14.09
CA ARG A 175 6.21 -4.59 13.90
C ARG A 175 5.47 -5.91 13.64
N ASP A 176 5.81 -6.50 12.50
CA ASP A 176 5.61 -7.91 12.14
C ASP A 176 4.16 -8.41 12.02
N HIS A 177 3.18 -7.53 11.81
CA HIS A 177 1.81 -7.93 11.48
C HIS A 177 1.52 -7.77 9.98
N THR A 178 1.08 -8.86 9.36
CA THR A 178 0.48 -8.86 8.02
C THR A 178 -1.03 -8.72 8.15
N GLN A 179 -1.59 -7.69 7.51
CA GLN A 179 -3.03 -7.54 7.33
C GLN A 179 -3.42 -8.09 5.97
N THR A 180 -4.40 -8.98 5.93
CA THR A 180 -5.02 -9.48 4.70
C THR A 180 -6.41 -8.89 4.58
N TYR A 181 -6.68 -8.21 3.47
CA TYR A 181 -7.98 -7.68 3.12
C TYR A 181 -8.56 -8.51 1.99
N LEU A 182 -9.85 -8.85 2.08
CA LEU A 182 -10.58 -9.44 0.96
C LEU A 182 -11.43 -8.34 0.33
N VAL A 183 -11.15 -8.03 -0.93
CA VAL A 183 -11.88 -7.03 -1.71
C VAL A 183 -12.61 -7.77 -2.83
N ASP A 184 -13.90 -7.51 -2.98
CA ASP A 184 -14.72 -8.08 -4.04
C ASP A 184 -14.18 -7.65 -5.41
N ALA A 185 -13.81 -8.64 -6.24
CA ALA A 185 -13.16 -8.40 -7.53
C ALA A 185 -14.14 -7.97 -8.64
N VAL A 186 -15.42 -7.77 -8.31
CA VAL A 186 -16.45 -7.29 -9.22
C VAL A 186 -16.96 -5.91 -8.76
N THR A 187 -17.25 -5.77 -7.47
CA THR A 187 -17.91 -4.59 -6.91
C THR A 187 -16.99 -3.61 -6.18
N LYS A 188 -15.69 -3.93 -6.03
CA LYS A 188 -14.68 -3.15 -5.29
C LYS A 188 -14.94 -3.04 -3.78
N LYS A 189 -15.92 -3.75 -3.23
CA LYS A 189 -16.26 -3.67 -1.80
C LYS A 189 -15.24 -4.44 -0.96
N VAL A 190 -14.75 -3.81 0.12
CA VAL A 190 -13.98 -4.55 1.14
C VAL A 190 -14.95 -5.46 1.91
N LEU A 191 -14.74 -6.76 1.82
CA LEU A 191 -15.60 -7.80 2.38
C LEU A 191 -15.15 -8.27 3.75
N ASP A 192 -13.83 -8.34 3.97
CA ASP A 192 -13.23 -8.86 5.20
C ASP A 192 -11.84 -8.24 5.43
N ARG A 193 -11.39 -8.24 6.68
CA ARG A 193 -10.04 -7.86 7.09
C ARG A 193 -9.57 -8.78 8.20
N ARG A 194 -8.42 -9.41 7.99
CA ARG A 194 -7.79 -10.35 8.93
C ARG A 194 -6.39 -9.89 9.26
N THR A 195 -5.98 -10.10 10.51
CA THR A 195 -4.60 -9.89 10.96
C THR A 195 -3.98 -11.24 11.23
N ALA A 196 -2.86 -11.55 10.59
CA ALA A 196 -2.05 -12.71 10.93
C ALA A 196 -0.94 -12.30 11.92
N PRO A 197 -0.68 -13.10 12.98
CA PRO A 197 0.51 -12.92 13.79
C PRO A 197 1.77 -13.28 12.97
N PRO A 198 2.95 -12.76 13.34
CA PRO A 198 4.19 -13.10 12.66
C PRO A 198 4.48 -14.60 12.72
N GLY A 199 4.76 -15.21 11.56
CA GLY A 199 5.27 -16.59 11.45
C GLY A 199 4.23 -17.72 11.46
N ALA A 200 2.96 -17.43 11.17
CA ALA A 200 1.89 -18.43 11.01
C ALA A 200 1.89 -19.12 9.64
#